data_AF-A0A0R3VTI7-F1
#
_entry.id   AF-A0A0R3VTI7-F1
#
_cell.length_a   1.000
_cell.length_b   1.000
_cell.length_c   1.000
_cell.angle_alpha   90.00
_cell.angle_beta   90.00
_cell.angle_gamma   90.00
#
_symmetry.space_group_name_H-M   'P 1'
#
loop_
_entity.id
_entity.type
_entity.pdbx_description
1 polymer ?
#
loop_
_entity_poly.entity_id
_entity_poly.type
_entity_poly.pdbx_seq_one_letter_code
_entity_poly.pdbx_strand_id
1 'polypeptide(L)'
;MCNLELPPYIINMPFITAIRRDCVEYVEGVVRRTPCMATALFYTVDENRTLCLFDGVLHSPTILLLTPLAYAMLFNSQRVLTFLLRDKTGASIHASCFTADCLDPEGIWFYSYRLLEFSALLVRRPNAQLYSRLLEAAASPTRISFNMEQRLSCSIYHRKRVVSKSTTIVDNAWEALWCIWREFRSPMTMVDCSSELFIAGCDARRLAARVDFEKVMVACRQTRNSNTHFIYFLQLLIFHGVDMQVKEVLANYVNALLQLSFRESCDSRARKSLFIAVFNLAGQKWEDFKETIDKLRVILRVDSLPHHDQQSLQMCCVRRLRQLLPGTGFFRHVWLMTKLSESAKRTLMTGLIKHKKLELGATQTVWKLKSTEGIKGKKKREKINDEEEEEENEEEWIESRKEPTEEIASTETSTTRNAYGGEREGNKEAEESGTGESEEEDGGGSGDDDEDSEEEKYEEKEWQA
;
A
#
# COMPACT_ATOMS: atom_id res chain seq x y z
N MET A 1 -1.14 25.40 35.42
CA MET A 1 -0.86 24.54 34.24
C MET A 1 -0.53 23.13 34.72
N CYS A 2 -0.98 22.11 34.01
CA CYS A 2 -0.81 20.72 34.41
C CYS A 2 0.19 20.04 33.49
N ASN A 3 1.45 19.98 33.91
CA ASN A 3 2.49 19.27 33.14
C ASN A 3 2.10 17.81 32.96
N LEU A 4 1.92 17.40 31.70
CA LEU A 4 2.01 16.01 31.28
C LEU A 4 3.48 15.59 31.37
N GLU A 5 3.75 14.34 31.75
CA GLU A 5 5.11 13.77 31.70
C GLU A 5 5.42 13.36 30.26
N LEU A 6 5.79 14.35 29.46
CA LEU A 6 6.16 14.19 28.05
C LEU A 6 7.67 13.93 27.90
N PRO A 7 8.10 13.13 26.91
CA PRO A 7 9.52 12.98 26.58
C PRO A 7 10.13 14.33 26.15
N PRO A 8 11.45 14.55 26.33
CA PRO A 8 12.10 15.83 25.99
C PRO A 8 11.81 16.31 24.56
N TYR A 9 11.25 17.52 24.44
CA TYR A 9 10.79 18.09 23.17
C TYR A 9 11.26 19.53 22.95
N ILE A 10 11.18 19.98 21.71
CA ILE A 10 11.58 21.32 21.26
C ILE A 10 10.35 22.07 20.73
N ILE A 11 10.15 23.31 21.18
CA ILE A 11 9.19 24.25 20.58
C ILE A 11 9.96 25.11 19.55
N ASN A 12 9.78 24.84 18.26
CA ASN A 12 10.42 25.62 17.18
C ASN A 12 9.53 25.66 15.92
N MET A 13 8.46 26.47 15.99
CA MET A 13 7.53 26.66 14.88
C MET A 13 8.21 27.12 13.56
N PRO A 14 9.26 27.98 13.57
CA PRO A 14 10.00 28.31 12.35
C PRO A 14 10.62 27.09 11.64
N PHE A 15 11.26 26.18 12.39
CA PHE A 15 11.86 24.97 11.82
C PHE A 15 10.80 24.01 11.26
N ILE A 16 9.69 23.82 11.99
CA ILE A 16 8.54 23.00 11.53
C ILE A 16 7.87 23.62 10.30
N THR A 17 7.82 24.96 10.23
CA THR A 17 7.33 25.70 9.04
C THR A 17 8.27 25.55 7.85
N ALA A 18 9.58 25.53 8.06
CA ALA A 18 10.56 25.27 7.00
C ALA A 18 10.41 23.83 6.45
N ILE A 19 10.18 22.84 7.32
CA ILE A 19 9.82 21.47 6.91
C ILE A 19 8.52 21.49 6.10
N ARG A 20 7.44 22.11 6.61
CA ARG A 20 6.13 22.21 5.93
C ARG A 20 6.20 22.88 4.56
N ARG A 21 7.17 23.78 4.34
CA ARG A 21 7.42 24.48 3.06
C ARG A 21 8.50 23.82 2.18
N ASP A 22 8.99 22.64 2.56
CA ASP A 22 10.09 21.90 1.90
C ASP A 22 11.38 22.72 1.66
N CYS A 23 11.65 23.65 2.57
CA CYS A 23 12.81 24.55 2.57
C CYS A 23 14.03 23.83 3.15
N VAL A 24 14.55 22.87 2.38
CA VAL A 24 15.68 22.02 2.78
C VAL A 24 16.94 22.83 3.13
N GLU A 25 17.13 23.98 2.50
CA GLU A 25 18.26 24.89 2.74
C GLU A 25 18.32 25.36 4.20
N TYR A 26 17.16 25.76 4.74
CA TYR A 26 17.04 26.19 6.14
C TYR A 26 17.16 25.00 7.09
N VAL A 27 16.49 23.88 6.78
CA VAL A 27 16.52 22.66 7.61
C VAL A 27 17.94 22.10 7.69
N GLU A 28 18.64 21.99 6.56
CA GLU A 28 20.04 21.55 6.49
C GLU A 28 20.99 22.54 7.17
N GLY A 29 20.78 23.86 7.01
CA GLY A 29 21.55 24.88 7.71
C GLY A 29 21.45 24.78 9.24
N VAL A 30 20.24 24.52 9.77
CA VAL A 30 20.00 24.30 11.20
C VAL A 30 20.59 22.97 11.68
N VAL A 31 20.35 21.87 10.96
CA VAL A 31 20.84 20.53 11.35
C VAL A 31 22.37 20.44 11.28
N ARG A 32 23.03 21.05 10.28
CA ARG A 32 24.50 21.12 10.22
C ARG A 32 25.10 21.87 11.40
N ARG A 33 24.39 22.85 11.96
CA ARG A 33 24.84 23.67 13.11
C ARG A 33 24.50 23.02 14.46
N THR A 34 23.39 22.29 14.53
CA THR A 34 22.87 21.65 15.74
C THR A 34 22.32 20.25 15.40
N PRO A 35 23.16 19.20 15.31
CA PRO A 35 22.77 17.90 14.75
C PRO A 35 21.59 17.19 15.43
N CYS A 36 21.39 17.35 16.74
CA CYS A 36 20.24 16.78 17.45
C CYS A 36 18.88 17.31 16.97
N MET A 37 18.84 18.43 16.24
CA MET A 37 17.62 18.94 15.58
C MET A 37 17.08 17.99 14.49
N ALA A 38 17.84 16.98 14.06
CA ALA A 38 17.37 15.96 13.11
C ALA A 38 16.58 14.81 13.78
N THR A 39 16.76 14.60 15.09
CA THR A 39 16.23 13.42 15.82
C THR A 39 15.34 13.78 17.01
N ALA A 40 15.40 15.01 17.52
CA ALA A 40 14.55 15.49 18.61
C ALA A 40 13.05 15.46 18.27
N LEU A 41 12.20 15.42 19.30
CA LEU A 41 10.76 15.60 19.15
C LEU A 41 10.40 17.09 19.09
N PHE A 42 9.52 17.48 18.18
CA PHE A 42 9.06 18.85 18.03
C PHE A 42 7.57 18.96 18.32
N TYR A 43 7.21 19.95 19.15
CA TYR A 43 5.84 20.18 19.62
C TYR A 43 5.04 21.06 18.66
N THR A 44 3.84 20.61 18.30
CA THR A 44 2.76 21.43 17.73
C THR A 44 1.41 21.03 18.30
N VAL A 45 0.45 21.97 18.32
CA VAL A 45 -0.98 21.61 18.38
C VAL A 45 -1.51 21.55 16.95
N ASP A 46 -2.33 20.54 16.63
CA ASP A 46 -3.22 20.58 15.46
C ASP A 46 -4.67 20.73 15.94
N GLU A 47 -5.24 21.89 15.63
CA GLU A 47 -6.58 22.31 16.04
C GLU A 47 -7.66 21.83 15.07
N ASN A 48 -7.27 21.43 13.85
CA ASN A 48 -8.19 21.26 12.72
C ASN A 48 -8.12 19.86 12.07
N ARG A 49 -7.12 19.03 12.39
CA ARG A 49 -6.97 17.69 11.82
C ARG A 49 -6.48 16.64 12.82
N THR A 50 -7.21 15.54 12.86
CA THR A 50 -6.72 14.21 13.21
C THR A 50 -5.51 13.83 12.36
N LEU A 51 -4.46 13.29 13.00
CA LEU A 51 -3.41 12.54 12.29
C LEU A 51 -4.08 11.47 11.42
N CYS A 52 -3.78 11.42 10.13
CA CYS A 52 -4.67 10.79 9.15
C CYS A 52 -4.90 9.27 9.33
N LEU A 53 -4.08 8.57 10.12
CA LEU A 53 -4.31 7.16 10.47
C LEU A 53 -5.10 6.96 11.76
N PHE A 54 -5.12 7.95 12.64
CA PHE A 54 -5.94 7.99 13.87
C PHE A 54 -7.22 8.82 13.66
N ASP A 55 -7.67 8.91 12.40
CA ASP A 55 -8.88 9.62 12.01
C ASP A 55 -10.12 8.90 12.54
N GLY A 56 -11.06 9.63 13.13
CA GLY A 56 -12.14 9.05 13.92
C GLY A 56 -11.70 8.31 15.20
N VAL A 57 -10.42 8.36 15.58
CA VAL A 57 -9.89 7.76 16.82
C VAL A 57 -9.58 8.84 17.87
N LEU A 58 -8.96 9.96 17.47
CA LEU A 58 -8.60 11.09 18.34
C LEU A 58 -9.59 12.25 18.24
N HIS A 59 -9.80 12.97 19.34
CA HIS A 59 -10.56 14.22 19.37
C HIS A 59 -9.63 15.41 19.11
N SER A 60 -10.13 16.45 18.43
CA SER A 60 -9.40 17.71 18.27
C SER A 60 -9.73 18.67 19.41
N PRO A 61 -8.78 19.53 19.87
CA PRO A 61 -7.42 19.69 19.36
C PRO A 61 -6.47 18.57 19.81
N THR A 62 -5.52 18.19 18.96
CA THR A 62 -4.49 17.18 19.28
C THR A 62 -3.14 17.82 19.57
N ILE A 63 -2.41 17.29 20.55
CA ILE A 63 -1.01 17.65 20.82
C ILE A 63 -0.12 16.65 20.08
N LEU A 64 0.78 17.14 19.24
CA LEU A 64 1.71 16.35 18.44
C LEU A 64 3.16 16.55 18.92
N LEU A 65 3.86 15.44 19.17
CA LEU A 65 5.30 15.37 19.42
C LEU A 65 5.92 14.45 18.37
N LEU A 66 6.28 15.01 17.22
CA LEU A 66 6.80 14.23 16.08
C LEU A 66 8.28 14.56 15.83
N THR A 67 9.02 13.62 15.26
CA THR A 67 10.37 13.89 14.73
C THR A 67 10.31 14.76 13.46
N PRO A 68 11.41 15.42 13.03
CA PRO A 68 11.47 16.14 11.76
C PRO A 68 11.11 15.26 10.57
N LEU A 69 11.48 13.97 10.64
CA LEU A 69 11.18 12.98 9.61
C LEU A 69 9.68 12.69 9.54
N ALA A 70 9.03 12.52 10.69
CA ALA A 70 7.58 12.39 10.78
C ALA A 70 6.84 13.64 10.25
N TYR A 71 7.30 14.86 10.58
CA TYR A 71 6.73 16.08 9.99
C TYR A 71 6.94 16.16 8.46
N ALA A 72 8.11 15.75 7.94
CA ALA A 72 8.35 15.69 6.50
C ALA A 72 7.41 14.70 5.79
N MET A 73 7.17 13.53 6.40
CA MET A 73 6.19 12.55 5.93
C MET A 73 4.75 13.10 5.99
N LEU A 74 4.36 13.76 7.08
CA LEU A 74 3.05 14.38 7.27
C LEU A 74 2.74 15.46 6.22
N PHE A 75 3.74 16.26 5.85
CA PHE A 75 3.58 17.37 4.91
C PHE A 75 3.94 17.03 3.45
N ASN A 76 4.50 15.84 3.16
CA ASN A 76 5.04 15.42 1.85
C ASN A 76 6.25 16.25 1.39
N SER A 77 7.10 16.66 2.32
CA SER A 77 8.27 17.52 2.09
C SER A 77 9.41 16.72 1.46
N GLN A 78 9.37 16.53 0.14
CA GLN A 78 10.25 15.57 -0.56
C GLN A 78 11.75 15.90 -0.40
N ARG A 79 12.15 17.17 -0.54
CA ARG A 79 13.57 17.58 -0.47
C ARG A 79 14.09 17.41 0.96
N VAL A 80 13.29 17.79 1.96
CA VAL A 80 13.59 17.63 3.38
C VAL A 80 13.62 16.15 3.78
N LEU A 81 12.71 15.32 3.28
CA LEU A 81 12.71 13.87 3.49
C LEU A 81 13.99 13.22 2.95
N THR A 82 14.37 13.54 1.71
CA THR A 82 15.62 13.05 1.10
C THR A 82 16.88 13.56 1.81
N PHE A 83 16.85 14.75 2.43
CA PHE A 83 17.92 15.20 3.31
C PHE A 83 17.97 14.42 4.62
N LEU A 84 16.83 14.25 5.29
CA LEU A 84 16.73 13.58 6.59
C LEU A 84 17.06 12.08 6.50
N LEU A 85 16.78 11.43 5.37
CA LEU A 85 17.10 10.00 5.15
C LEU A 85 18.53 9.72 4.68
N ARG A 86 19.46 10.69 4.79
CA ARG A 86 20.89 10.45 4.61
C ARG A 86 21.49 9.82 5.86
N ASP A 87 22.36 8.81 5.71
CA ASP A 87 22.96 8.05 6.83
C ASP A 87 23.69 8.90 7.91
N LYS A 88 24.01 10.16 7.60
CA LYS A 88 24.71 11.09 8.51
C LYS A 88 23.80 11.92 9.45
N THR A 89 22.48 11.86 9.30
CA THR A 89 21.54 12.65 10.14
C THR A 89 21.14 11.95 11.44
N GLY A 90 21.22 10.62 11.48
CA GLY A 90 20.68 9.80 12.56
C GLY A 90 19.15 9.70 12.62
N ALA A 91 18.41 10.31 11.68
CA ALA A 91 16.95 10.22 11.66
C ALA A 91 16.48 8.80 11.30
N SER A 92 15.42 8.33 11.96
CA SER A 92 14.93 6.95 11.82
C SER A 92 13.41 6.90 11.68
N ILE A 93 12.93 6.11 10.72
CA ILE A 93 11.50 5.79 10.55
C ILE A 93 10.92 5.02 11.75
N HIS A 94 11.77 4.42 12.58
CA HIS A 94 11.41 3.66 13.77
C HIS A 94 11.46 4.50 15.06
N ALA A 95 11.76 5.80 14.98
CA ALA A 95 11.73 6.67 16.15
C ALA A 95 10.28 6.84 16.65
N SER A 96 10.06 6.65 17.96
CA SER A 96 8.79 6.92 18.61
C SER A 96 8.38 8.37 18.39
N CYS A 97 7.14 8.56 17.94
CA CYS A 97 6.42 9.81 17.86
C CYS A 97 5.19 9.68 18.77
N PHE A 98 4.69 10.80 19.27
CA PHE A 98 3.58 10.80 20.23
C PHE A 98 2.48 11.76 19.80
N THR A 99 1.25 11.38 20.10
CA THR A 99 0.07 12.23 19.95
C THR A 99 -0.79 12.09 21.19
N ALA A 100 -1.37 13.18 21.64
CA ALA A 100 -2.32 13.17 22.76
C ALA A 100 -3.60 13.89 22.37
N ASP A 101 -4.71 13.46 22.96
CA ASP A 101 -6.01 14.12 22.87
C ASP A 101 -6.71 14.17 24.22
N CYS A 102 -7.56 15.19 24.38
CA CYS A 102 -8.40 15.32 25.55
C CYS A 102 -9.58 14.35 25.46
N LEU A 103 -9.86 13.64 26.55
CA LEU A 103 -11.03 12.75 26.69
C LEU A 103 -12.09 13.34 27.65
N ASP A 104 -11.84 14.56 28.12
CA ASP A 104 -12.71 15.29 29.03
C ASP A 104 -13.73 16.13 28.23
N PRO A 105 -15.05 16.00 28.46
CA PRO A 105 -16.07 16.73 27.69
C PRO A 105 -15.99 18.26 27.79
N GLU A 106 -15.41 18.79 28.86
CA GLU A 106 -15.20 20.23 29.06
C GLU A 106 -13.86 20.70 28.43
N GLY A 107 -13.12 19.79 27.79
CA GLY A 107 -11.80 20.05 27.21
C GLY A 107 -10.67 20.12 28.25
N ILE A 108 -10.92 19.75 29.51
CA ILE A 108 -9.97 19.95 30.61
C ILE A 108 -8.95 18.81 30.66
N TRP A 109 -7.84 18.99 29.95
CA TRP A 109 -6.67 18.11 29.86
C TRP A 109 -6.09 17.60 31.19
N PHE A 110 -6.44 18.20 32.34
CA PHE A 110 -6.05 17.68 33.65
C PHE A 110 -6.89 16.47 34.08
N TYR A 111 -8.19 16.46 33.76
CA TYR A 111 -9.11 15.45 34.24
C TYR A 111 -9.01 14.15 33.46
N SER A 112 -9.10 14.18 32.13
CA SER A 112 -9.04 12.98 31.29
C SER A 112 -8.30 13.24 29.98
N TYR A 113 -7.25 12.47 29.70
CA TYR A 113 -6.53 12.53 28.42
C TYR A 113 -5.95 11.17 28.04
N ARG A 114 -5.70 10.99 26.74
CA ARG A 114 -5.02 9.84 26.16
C ARG A 114 -3.72 10.26 25.52
N LEU A 115 -2.71 9.40 25.63
CA LEU A 115 -1.41 9.50 24.96
C LEU A 115 -1.20 8.24 24.13
N LEU A 116 -0.93 8.40 22.83
CA LEU A 116 -0.50 7.34 21.94
C LEU A 116 1.00 7.52 21.61
N GLU A 117 1.74 6.42 21.64
CA GLU A 117 3.11 6.30 21.11
C GLU A 117 3.05 5.41 19.86
N PHE A 118 3.66 5.86 18.76
CA PHE A 118 3.66 5.17 17.47
C PHE A 118 4.94 5.50 16.68
N SER A 119 5.28 4.71 15.67
CA SER A 119 6.47 4.99 14.84
C SER A 119 6.20 6.08 13.79
N ALA A 120 7.26 6.72 13.26
CA ALA A 120 7.12 7.71 12.19
C ALA A 120 6.46 7.15 10.90
N LEU A 121 6.45 5.83 10.69
CA LEU A 121 5.68 5.19 9.61
C LEU A 121 4.16 5.38 9.75
N LEU A 122 3.65 5.48 10.98
CA LEU A 122 2.20 5.54 11.27
C LEU A 122 1.65 6.97 11.37
N VAL A 123 2.39 7.95 10.87
CA VAL A 123 1.99 9.36 10.83
C VAL A 123 0.96 9.64 9.73
N ARG A 124 0.94 8.85 8.64
CA ARG A 124 0.17 9.15 7.42
C ARG A 124 -0.30 7.92 6.66
N ARG A 125 -1.46 8.03 6.02
CA ARG A 125 -1.98 7.09 4.99
C ARG A 125 -0.97 6.86 3.86
N PRO A 126 -0.94 5.67 3.22
CA PRO A 126 -0.09 5.41 2.05
C PRO A 126 -0.22 6.46 0.95
N ASN A 127 0.89 6.75 0.27
CA ASN A 127 0.94 7.73 -0.81
C ASN A 127 2.09 7.41 -1.77
N ALA A 128 1.77 7.21 -3.05
CA ALA A 128 2.75 6.82 -4.08
C ALA A 128 4.01 7.70 -4.12
N GLN A 129 3.83 9.02 -4.06
CA GLN A 129 4.93 9.98 -4.15
C GLN A 129 5.81 9.98 -2.90
N LEU A 130 5.23 9.76 -1.72
CA LEU A 130 5.99 9.67 -0.48
C LEU A 130 6.77 8.35 -0.43
N TYR A 131 6.10 7.23 -0.71
CA TYR A 131 6.67 5.89 -0.54
C TYR A 131 7.70 5.55 -1.62
N SER A 132 7.58 6.10 -2.84
CA SER A 132 8.65 6.00 -3.84
C SER A 132 9.93 6.74 -3.41
N ARG A 133 9.82 7.92 -2.78
CA ARG A 133 11.00 8.60 -2.19
C ARG A 133 11.60 7.83 -1.02
N LEU A 134 10.80 7.13 -0.22
CA LEU A 134 11.31 6.21 0.81
C LEU A 134 12.10 5.04 0.19
N LEU A 135 11.63 4.47 -0.93
CA LEU A 135 12.37 3.44 -1.68
C LEU A 135 13.68 3.96 -2.30
N GLU A 136 13.65 5.14 -2.91
CA GLU A 136 14.82 5.78 -3.51
C GLU A 136 15.89 6.09 -2.45
N ALA A 137 15.49 6.61 -1.30
CA ALA A 137 16.39 6.82 -0.16
C ALA A 137 17.00 5.49 0.34
N ALA A 138 16.21 4.40 0.31
CA ALA A 138 16.66 3.04 0.59
C ALA A 138 17.50 2.39 -0.55
N ALA A 139 18.09 3.19 -1.44
CA ALA A 139 19.27 2.82 -2.22
C ALA A 139 20.59 3.07 -1.46
N SER A 140 20.57 3.98 -0.46
CA SER A 140 21.58 4.01 0.62
C SER A 140 21.39 2.80 1.55
N PRO A 141 22.36 2.46 2.44
CA PRO A 141 22.19 1.38 3.42
C PRO A 141 21.20 1.71 4.56
N THR A 142 20.38 2.76 4.42
CA THR A 142 19.30 3.11 5.34
C THR A 142 18.25 2.01 5.39
N ARG A 143 18.05 1.47 6.60
CA ARG A 143 17.32 0.22 6.87
C ARG A 143 15.79 0.34 6.79
N ILE A 144 15.27 1.09 5.83
CA ILE A 144 13.82 1.31 5.65
C ILE A 144 13.16 -0.03 5.30
N SER A 145 12.51 -0.65 6.28
CA SER A 145 11.70 -1.86 6.10
C SER A 145 10.30 -1.64 6.65
N PHE A 146 9.32 -1.68 5.76
CA PHE A 146 7.90 -1.66 6.10
C PHE A 146 7.41 -2.96 6.76
N ASN A 147 8.29 -3.96 6.89
CA ASN A 147 8.04 -5.27 7.50
C ASN A 147 8.83 -5.49 8.79
N MET A 148 9.20 -4.41 9.48
CA MET A 148 9.51 -4.51 10.90
C MET A 148 8.22 -4.45 11.70
N GLU A 149 8.25 -5.10 12.87
CA GLU A 149 7.25 -4.95 13.91
C GLU A 149 7.00 -3.46 14.22
N GLN A 150 5.73 -3.05 14.31
CA GLN A 150 5.34 -1.72 14.75
C GLN A 150 4.63 -1.83 16.11
N ARG A 151 5.09 -1.02 17.07
CA ARG A 151 4.46 -0.88 18.38
C ARG A 151 3.54 0.34 18.37
N LEU A 152 2.30 0.14 18.85
CA LEU A 152 1.37 1.19 19.22
C LEU A 152 1.10 1.08 20.73
N SER A 153 1.66 1.98 21.53
CA SER A 153 1.35 2.06 22.96
C SER A 153 0.21 3.07 23.17
N CYS A 154 -0.81 2.73 23.95
CA CYS A 154 -1.86 3.65 24.40
C CYS A 154 -1.82 3.75 25.92
N SER A 155 -1.86 4.97 26.46
CA SER A 155 -2.01 5.23 27.89
C SER A 155 -3.13 6.25 28.11
N ILE A 156 -4.12 5.88 28.91
CA ILE A 156 -5.20 6.79 29.34
C ILE A 156 -4.91 7.23 30.78
N TYR A 157 -5.02 8.53 31.01
CA TYR A 157 -4.73 9.17 32.28
C TYR A 157 -5.97 9.87 32.83
N HIS A 158 -6.26 9.65 34.12
CA HIS A 158 -7.24 10.43 34.87
C HIS A 158 -6.54 11.18 36.01
N ARG A 159 -6.73 12.50 36.11
CA ARG A 159 -6.09 13.37 37.13
C ARG A 159 -4.57 13.11 37.26
N LYS A 160 -3.88 13.02 36.12
CA LYS A 160 -2.47 12.61 35.93
C LYS A 160 -2.09 11.17 36.31
N ARG A 161 -2.97 10.36 36.91
CA ARG A 161 -2.69 8.93 37.15
C ARG A 161 -3.01 8.12 35.90
N VAL A 162 -2.15 7.18 35.54
CA VAL A 162 -2.47 6.16 34.52
C VAL A 162 -3.65 5.34 35.06
N VAL A 163 -4.74 5.26 34.29
CA VAL A 163 -5.91 4.41 34.60
C VAL A 163 -6.07 3.24 33.63
N SER A 164 -5.51 3.35 32.42
CA SER A 164 -5.42 2.22 31.49
C SER A 164 -4.15 2.31 30.66
N LYS A 165 -3.59 1.15 30.33
CA LYS A 165 -2.47 0.96 29.41
C LYS A 165 -2.76 -0.23 28.52
N SER A 166 -2.63 -0.03 27.21
CA SER A 166 -2.58 -1.11 26.23
C SER A 166 -1.36 -0.95 25.34
N THR A 167 -0.91 -2.03 24.73
CA THR A 167 0.12 -1.99 23.69
C THR A 167 -0.28 -3.01 22.64
N THR A 168 -0.52 -2.53 21.43
CA THR A 168 -0.76 -3.38 20.26
C THR A 168 0.55 -3.50 19.49
N ILE A 169 0.91 -4.74 19.17
CA ILE A 169 2.07 -5.08 18.35
C ILE A 169 1.52 -5.61 17.03
N VAL A 170 2.03 -5.11 15.91
CA VAL A 170 1.62 -5.52 14.55
C VAL A 170 2.85 -5.83 13.70
N ASP A 171 2.75 -6.82 12.81
CA ASP A 171 3.89 -7.40 12.10
C ASP A 171 4.56 -6.44 11.09
N ASN A 172 3.78 -5.53 10.52
CA ASN A 172 4.20 -4.66 9.41
C ASN A 172 3.30 -3.42 9.27
N ALA A 173 3.67 -2.52 8.37
CA ALA A 173 2.93 -1.29 8.10
C ALA A 173 1.52 -1.55 7.54
N TRP A 174 1.28 -2.66 6.81
CA TRP A 174 -0.04 -3.01 6.28
C TRP A 174 -1.03 -3.36 7.40
N GLU A 175 -0.58 -4.18 8.35
CA GLU A 175 -1.40 -4.59 9.48
C GLU A 175 -1.70 -3.41 10.42
N ALA A 176 -0.76 -2.48 10.58
CA ALA A 176 -1.03 -1.24 11.30
C ALA A 176 -2.22 -0.45 10.71
N LEU A 177 -2.34 -0.38 9.39
CA LEU A 177 -3.52 0.23 8.75
C LEU A 177 -4.79 -0.56 9.04
N TRP A 178 -4.74 -1.90 8.94
CA TRP A 178 -5.88 -2.78 9.20
C TRP A 178 -6.38 -2.70 10.65
N CYS A 179 -5.47 -2.58 11.61
CA CYS A 179 -5.80 -2.45 13.03
C CYS A 179 -6.30 -1.04 13.41
N ILE A 180 -5.68 0.02 12.90
CA ILE A 180 -5.91 1.40 13.36
C ILE A 180 -6.94 2.13 12.49
N TRP A 181 -6.76 2.14 11.17
CA TRP A 181 -7.52 3.00 10.26
C TRP A 181 -8.81 2.32 9.79
N ARG A 182 -9.96 2.71 10.35
CA ARG A 182 -11.27 2.07 10.11
C ARG A 182 -11.62 1.97 8.62
N GLU A 183 -11.39 3.03 7.84
CA GLU A 183 -11.73 3.07 6.42
C GLU A 183 -10.80 2.17 5.58
N PHE A 184 -9.62 1.78 6.08
CA PHE A 184 -8.77 0.79 5.40
C PHE A 184 -9.42 -0.59 5.31
N ARG A 185 -10.42 -0.88 6.16
CA ARG A 185 -11.23 -2.10 6.08
C ARG A 185 -12.28 -2.03 4.96
N SER A 186 -12.47 -0.87 4.33
CA SER A 186 -13.25 -0.75 3.09
C SER A 186 -12.50 -1.43 1.95
N PRO A 187 -13.08 -2.46 1.29
CA PRO A 187 -12.37 -3.25 0.29
C PRO A 187 -11.78 -2.48 -0.89
N MET A 188 -12.37 -1.35 -1.31
CA MET A 188 -11.77 -0.45 -2.31
C MET A 188 -10.52 0.24 -1.75
N THR A 189 -10.65 0.91 -0.60
CA THR A 189 -9.55 1.62 0.08
C THR A 189 -8.39 0.68 0.41
N MET A 190 -8.69 -0.54 0.85
CA MET A 190 -7.71 -1.59 1.08
C MET A 190 -6.92 -1.90 -0.20
N VAL A 191 -7.60 -2.18 -1.32
CA VAL A 191 -6.96 -2.55 -2.60
C VAL A 191 -6.02 -1.45 -3.10
N ASP A 192 -6.49 -0.21 -3.12
CA ASP A 192 -5.71 0.94 -3.61
C ASP A 192 -4.49 1.19 -2.71
N CYS A 193 -4.69 1.32 -1.40
CA CYS A 193 -3.62 1.64 -0.44
C CYS A 193 -2.64 0.48 -0.22
N SER A 194 -3.07 -0.79 -0.36
CA SER A 194 -2.17 -1.95 -0.27
C SER A 194 -1.24 -2.04 -1.48
N SER A 195 -1.70 -1.63 -2.66
CA SER A 195 -0.88 -1.65 -3.88
C SER A 195 0.37 -0.79 -3.74
N GLU A 196 0.22 0.42 -3.17
CA GLU A 196 1.34 1.31 -2.83
C GLU A 196 2.30 0.69 -1.80
N LEU A 197 1.78 0.01 -0.77
CA LEU A 197 2.60 -0.67 0.24
C LEU A 197 3.40 -1.83 -0.35
N PHE A 198 2.86 -2.58 -1.32
CA PHE A 198 3.59 -3.67 -1.96
C PHE A 198 4.68 -3.15 -2.90
N ILE A 199 4.40 -2.10 -3.67
CA ILE A 199 5.42 -1.36 -4.44
C ILE A 199 6.55 -0.91 -3.49
N ALA A 200 6.20 -0.35 -2.31
CA ALA A 200 7.12 0.01 -1.24
C ALA A 200 7.86 -1.18 -0.57
N GLY A 201 7.53 -2.42 -0.92
CA GLY A 201 8.21 -3.62 -0.44
C GLY A 201 7.61 -4.27 0.80
N CYS A 202 6.40 -3.90 1.23
CA CYS A 202 5.63 -4.65 2.22
C CYS A 202 5.40 -6.11 1.76
N ASP A 203 5.37 -7.07 2.68
CA ASP A 203 5.25 -8.50 2.39
C ASP A 203 3.79 -8.88 2.11
N ALA A 204 3.49 -9.16 0.83
CA ALA A 204 2.17 -9.54 0.35
C ALA A 204 1.66 -10.89 0.90
N ARG A 205 2.53 -11.75 1.42
CA ARG A 205 2.17 -13.12 1.85
C ARG A 205 1.23 -13.13 3.05
N ARG A 206 1.42 -12.21 4.02
CA ARG A 206 0.54 -12.13 5.21
C ARG A 206 -0.87 -11.64 4.86
N LEU A 207 -1.02 -10.73 3.90
CA LEU A 207 -2.35 -10.31 3.39
C LEU A 207 -3.08 -11.51 2.80
N ALA A 208 -2.44 -12.25 1.90
CA ALA A 208 -3.08 -13.35 1.17
C ALA A 208 -3.55 -14.53 2.05
N ALA A 209 -3.03 -14.63 3.27
CA ALA A 209 -3.48 -15.59 4.28
C ALA A 209 -4.55 -15.01 5.25
N ARG A 210 -4.57 -13.70 5.52
CA ARG A 210 -5.48 -13.05 6.47
C ARG A 210 -6.76 -12.45 5.83
N VAL A 211 -6.75 -12.14 4.54
CA VAL A 211 -7.84 -11.42 3.85
C VAL A 211 -8.63 -12.34 2.92
N ASP A 212 -9.95 -12.43 3.16
CA ASP A 212 -10.90 -13.15 2.32
C ASP A 212 -11.15 -12.41 0.99
N PHE A 213 -10.56 -12.92 -0.09
CA PHE A 213 -10.65 -12.29 -1.42
C PHE A 213 -12.05 -12.36 -2.04
N GLU A 214 -12.86 -13.36 -1.65
CA GLU A 214 -14.24 -13.47 -2.10
C GLU A 214 -15.10 -12.35 -1.47
N LYS A 215 -15.02 -12.15 -0.15
CA LYS A 215 -15.71 -11.05 0.55
C LYS A 215 -15.24 -9.66 0.09
N VAL A 216 -13.94 -9.49 -0.17
CA VAL A 216 -13.39 -8.24 -0.73
C VAL A 216 -13.98 -7.94 -2.11
N MET A 217 -13.98 -8.92 -3.02
CA MET A 217 -14.62 -8.78 -4.34
C MET A 217 -16.14 -8.55 -4.23
N VAL A 218 -16.83 -9.21 -3.28
CA VAL A 218 -18.27 -9.02 -3.00
C VAL A 218 -18.59 -7.56 -2.67
N ALA A 219 -17.76 -6.89 -1.89
CA ALA A 219 -17.97 -5.49 -1.51
C ALA A 219 -17.55 -4.50 -2.60
N CYS A 220 -16.50 -4.79 -3.37
CA CYS A 220 -16.04 -3.95 -4.48
C CYS A 220 -17.06 -3.85 -5.66
N ARG A 221 -18.15 -4.64 -5.66
CA ARG A 221 -19.16 -4.73 -6.74
C ARG A 221 -19.80 -3.42 -7.21
N GLN A 222 -19.67 -2.32 -6.49
CA GLN A 222 -20.44 -1.08 -6.72
C GLN A 222 -20.06 -0.30 -8.00
N THR A 223 -18.96 -0.64 -8.71
CA THR A 223 -18.63 -0.01 -10.00
C THR A 223 -18.13 -1.01 -11.05
N ARG A 224 -18.40 -0.75 -12.33
CA ARG A 224 -18.04 -1.63 -13.46
C ARG A 224 -16.53 -1.88 -13.60
N ASN A 225 -15.69 -0.93 -13.18
CA ASN A 225 -14.23 -1.02 -13.33
C ASN A 225 -13.58 -1.88 -12.23
N SER A 226 -14.23 -2.05 -11.06
CA SER A 226 -13.61 -2.65 -9.88
C SER A 226 -13.22 -4.13 -10.07
N ASN A 227 -14.01 -4.91 -10.83
CA ASN A 227 -13.69 -6.33 -11.10
C ASN A 227 -12.33 -6.49 -11.79
N THR A 228 -12.01 -5.60 -12.74
CA THR A 228 -10.73 -5.61 -13.46
C THR A 228 -9.60 -5.07 -12.59
N HIS A 229 -9.85 -4.02 -11.79
CA HIS A 229 -8.88 -3.53 -10.81
C HIS A 229 -8.52 -4.60 -9.77
N PHE A 230 -9.51 -5.35 -9.28
CA PHE A 230 -9.32 -6.44 -8.32
C PHE A 230 -8.48 -7.60 -8.90
N ILE A 231 -8.59 -7.88 -10.20
CA ILE A 231 -7.68 -8.83 -10.86
C ILE A 231 -6.26 -8.30 -10.94
N TYR A 232 -6.06 -7.01 -11.25
CA TYR A 232 -4.72 -6.43 -11.22
C TYR A 232 -4.13 -6.43 -9.80
N PHE A 233 -4.95 -6.26 -8.76
CA PHE A 233 -4.54 -6.45 -7.37
C PHE A 233 -4.12 -7.90 -7.05
N LEU A 234 -4.90 -8.91 -7.45
CA LEU A 234 -4.51 -10.32 -7.29
C LEU A 234 -3.24 -10.67 -8.11
N GLN A 235 -3.06 -10.08 -9.30
CA GLN A 235 -1.83 -10.22 -10.08
C GLN A 235 -0.64 -9.51 -9.43
N LEU A 236 -0.84 -8.35 -8.79
CA LEU A 236 0.19 -7.61 -8.04
C LEU A 236 0.65 -8.41 -6.82
N LEU A 237 -0.28 -9.01 -6.07
CA LEU A 237 0.06 -9.91 -4.96
C LEU A 237 0.91 -11.10 -5.42
N ILE A 238 0.61 -11.71 -6.58
CA ILE A 238 1.48 -12.72 -7.21
C ILE A 238 2.85 -12.13 -7.57
N PHE A 239 2.88 -10.93 -8.17
CA PHE A 239 4.11 -10.24 -8.56
C PHE A 239 5.03 -9.94 -7.35
N HIS A 240 4.44 -9.65 -6.19
CA HIS A 240 5.12 -9.41 -4.91
C HIS A 240 5.32 -10.67 -4.05
N GLY A 241 5.29 -11.86 -4.65
CA GLY A 241 5.84 -13.08 -4.03
C GLY A 241 4.87 -13.91 -3.19
N VAL A 242 3.55 -13.75 -3.32
CA VAL A 242 2.57 -14.66 -2.70
C VAL A 242 2.81 -16.11 -3.14
N ASP A 243 2.85 -17.04 -2.18
CA ASP A 243 3.17 -18.45 -2.44
C ASP A 243 1.91 -19.32 -2.57
N MET A 244 1.66 -19.81 -3.79
CA MET A 244 0.57 -20.75 -4.10
C MET A 244 0.87 -22.19 -3.64
N GLN A 245 2.03 -22.45 -3.02
CA GLN A 245 2.29 -23.69 -2.28
C GLN A 245 1.68 -23.68 -0.86
N VAL A 246 1.10 -22.55 -0.40
CA VAL A 246 0.27 -22.50 0.82
C VAL A 246 -1.18 -22.84 0.44
N LYS A 247 -1.79 -23.82 1.12
CA LYS A 247 -3.08 -24.41 0.68
C LYS A 247 -4.25 -23.44 0.89
N GLU A 248 -4.18 -22.67 1.96
CA GLU A 248 -5.14 -21.68 2.41
C GLU A 248 -5.14 -20.49 1.44
N VAL A 249 -3.95 -20.04 1.04
CA VAL A 249 -3.74 -19.03 -0.01
C VAL A 249 -4.28 -19.54 -1.35
N LEU A 250 -3.96 -20.78 -1.73
CA LEU A 250 -4.44 -21.36 -2.99
C LEU A 250 -5.98 -21.45 -3.03
N ALA A 251 -6.61 -21.89 -1.94
CA ALA A 251 -8.07 -21.90 -1.80
C ALA A 251 -8.68 -20.50 -1.97
N ASN A 252 -8.09 -19.50 -1.30
CA ASN A 252 -8.53 -18.10 -1.35
C ASN A 252 -8.48 -17.54 -2.79
N TYR A 253 -7.41 -17.83 -3.55
CA TYR A 253 -7.30 -17.47 -4.97
C TYR A 253 -8.26 -18.24 -5.88
N VAL A 254 -8.46 -19.54 -5.64
CA VAL A 254 -9.38 -20.39 -6.43
C VAL A 254 -10.84 -19.94 -6.24
N ASN A 255 -11.26 -19.64 -5.02
CA ASN A 255 -12.60 -19.14 -4.73
C ASN A 255 -12.84 -17.75 -5.35
N ALA A 256 -11.88 -16.83 -5.20
CA ALA A 256 -11.94 -15.53 -5.86
C ALA A 256 -12.01 -15.64 -7.39
N LEU A 257 -11.20 -16.51 -8.00
CA LEU A 257 -11.25 -16.80 -9.44
C LEU A 257 -12.60 -17.39 -9.88
N LEU A 258 -13.18 -18.29 -9.09
CA LEU A 258 -14.49 -18.89 -9.37
C LEU A 258 -15.57 -17.81 -9.40
N GLN A 259 -15.63 -16.96 -8.38
CA GLN A 259 -16.57 -15.85 -8.33
C GLN A 259 -16.35 -14.83 -9.45
N LEU A 260 -15.10 -14.47 -9.78
CA LEU A 260 -14.75 -13.57 -10.90
C LEU A 260 -15.10 -14.17 -12.28
N SER A 261 -15.18 -15.49 -12.40
CA SER A 261 -15.53 -16.16 -13.65
C SER A 261 -17.03 -16.03 -13.98
N PHE A 262 -17.89 -15.93 -12.96
CA PHE A 262 -19.32 -15.67 -13.11
C PHE A 262 -19.69 -14.17 -13.22
N ARG A 263 -18.70 -13.26 -13.30
CA ARG A 263 -18.96 -11.81 -13.45
C ARG A 263 -18.82 -11.35 -14.90
N GLU A 264 -19.78 -10.53 -15.33
CA GLU A 264 -19.73 -9.78 -16.58
C GLU A 264 -18.72 -8.62 -16.50
N SER A 265 -18.50 -7.92 -17.61
CA SER A 265 -17.66 -6.70 -17.76
C SER A 265 -16.16 -6.80 -17.41
N CYS A 266 -15.69 -7.92 -16.86
CA CYS A 266 -14.30 -8.14 -16.47
C CYS A 266 -13.44 -8.65 -17.65
N ASP A 267 -12.20 -8.16 -17.79
CA ASP A 267 -11.32 -8.56 -18.91
C ASP A 267 -11.05 -10.07 -18.92
N SER A 268 -11.35 -10.71 -20.07
CA SER A 268 -11.08 -12.13 -20.31
C SER A 268 -9.59 -12.43 -20.34
N ARG A 269 -8.75 -11.53 -20.86
CA ARG A 269 -7.29 -11.73 -20.96
C ARG A 269 -6.63 -11.68 -19.59
N ALA A 270 -6.98 -10.72 -18.74
CA ALA A 270 -6.52 -10.63 -17.36
C ALA A 270 -7.02 -11.83 -16.52
N ARG A 271 -8.29 -12.23 -16.66
CA ARG A 271 -8.83 -13.46 -16.02
C ARG A 271 -8.05 -14.72 -16.40
N LYS A 272 -7.87 -14.98 -17.71
CA LYS A 272 -7.08 -16.12 -18.20
C LYS A 272 -5.64 -16.09 -17.70
N SER A 273 -5.02 -14.91 -17.70
CA SER A 273 -3.64 -14.74 -17.23
C SER A 273 -3.49 -15.01 -15.73
N LEU A 274 -4.44 -14.54 -14.90
CA LEU A 274 -4.44 -14.82 -13.46
C LEU A 274 -4.67 -16.32 -13.17
N PHE A 275 -5.62 -16.96 -13.85
CA PHE A 275 -5.88 -18.39 -13.71
C PHE A 275 -4.67 -19.26 -14.07
N ILE A 276 -4.01 -18.98 -15.20
CA ILE A 276 -2.80 -19.71 -15.63
C ILE A 276 -1.63 -19.45 -14.66
N ALA A 277 -1.48 -18.21 -14.15
CA ALA A 277 -0.45 -17.90 -13.16
C ALA A 277 -0.66 -18.68 -11.85
N VAL A 278 -1.88 -18.71 -11.31
CA VAL A 278 -2.23 -19.50 -10.11
C VAL A 278 -1.98 -20.99 -10.35
N PHE A 279 -2.46 -21.55 -11.46
CA PHE A 279 -2.29 -22.96 -11.81
C PHE A 279 -0.80 -23.36 -11.93
N ASN A 280 0.01 -22.55 -12.59
CA ASN A 280 1.46 -22.79 -12.74
C ASN A 280 2.19 -22.72 -11.39
N LEU A 281 1.84 -21.75 -10.54
CA LEU A 281 2.46 -21.55 -9.23
C LEU A 281 1.96 -22.56 -8.17
N ALA A 282 0.77 -23.13 -8.33
CA ALA A 282 0.21 -24.16 -7.46
C ALA A 282 1.01 -25.48 -7.49
N GLY A 283 1.82 -25.73 -8.53
CA GLY A 283 2.59 -26.97 -8.64
C GLY A 283 1.67 -28.18 -8.58
N GLN A 284 1.97 -29.20 -7.77
CA GLN A 284 1.08 -30.35 -7.56
C GLN A 284 -0.14 -30.03 -6.67
N LYS A 285 -0.12 -28.97 -5.85
CA LYS A 285 -1.23 -28.63 -4.93
C LYS A 285 -2.52 -28.17 -5.62
N TRP A 286 -2.51 -28.06 -6.95
CA TRP A 286 -3.74 -27.88 -7.73
C TRP A 286 -4.69 -29.08 -7.62
N GLU A 287 -4.18 -30.28 -7.31
CA GLU A 287 -4.95 -31.53 -7.28
C GLU A 287 -5.98 -31.54 -6.14
N ASP A 288 -5.65 -30.95 -4.99
CA ASP A 288 -6.58 -30.64 -3.87
C ASP A 288 -7.81 -29.83 -4.31
N PHE A 289 -7.72 -29.09 -5.41
CA PHE A 289 -8.76 -28.20 -5.95
C PHE A 289 -9.20 -28.59 -7.37
N LYS A 290 -8.88 -29.83 -7.80
CA LYS A 290 -9.01 -30.31 -9.18
C LYS A 290 -10.36 -29.99 -9.80
N GLU A 291 -11.47 -30.36 -9.15
CA GLU A 291 -12.81 -30.09 -9.66
C GLU A 291 -13.07 -28.60 -9.97
N THR A 292 -12.65 -27.71 -9.08
CA THR A 292 -12.87 -26.27 -9.24
C THR A 292 -11.97 -25.70 -10.32
N ILE A 293 -10.75 -26.24 -10.49
CA ILE A 293 -9.83 -25.87 -11.57
C ILE A 293 -10.32 -26.40 -12.94
N ASP A 294 -10.88 -27.61 -13.00
CA ASP A 294 -11.55 -28.15 -14.19
C ASP A 294 -12.78 -27.30 -14.57
N LYS A 295 -13.63 -26.94 -13.60
CA LYS A 295 -14.77 -26.02 -13.78
C LYS A 295 -14.31 -24.64 -14.29
N LEU A 296 -13.27 -24.06 -13.68
CA LEU A 296 -12.65 -22.80 -14.09
C LEU A 296 -12.10 -22.84 -15.53
N ARG A 297 -11.40 -23.92 -15.91
CA ARG A 297 -10.88 -24.11 -17.28
C ARG A 297 -11.99 -23.99 -18.33
N VAL A 298 -13.13 -24.64 -18.07
CA VAL A 298 -14.29 -24.63 -18.96
C VAL A 298 -14.95 -23.24 -19.01
N ILE A 299 -15.25 -22.63 -17.85
CA ILE A 299 -15.92 -21.31 -17.80
C ILE A 299 -15.06 -20.23 -18.47
N LEU A 300 -13.75 -20.23 -18.20
CA LEU A 300 -12.81 -19.26 -18.78
C LEU A 300 -12.46 -19.56 -20.25
N ARG A 301 -12.90 -20.69 -20.82
CA ARG A 301 -12.56 -21.17 -22.17
C ARG A 301 -11.04 -21.23 -22.39
N VAL A 302 -10.36 -22.03 -21.58
CA VAL A 302 -8.91 -22.30 -21.68
C VAL A 302 -8.74 -23.71 -22.24
N ASP A 303 -8.41 -23.80 -23.53
CA ASP A 303 -8.57 -25.04 -24.31
C ASP A 303 -7.64 -26.18 -23.84
N SER A 304 -6.46 -25.83 -23.32
CA SER A 304 -5.56 -26.75 -22.63
C SER A 304 -4.86 -26.06 -21.45
N LEU A 305 -4.56 -26.84 -20.41
CA LEU A 305 -3.69 -26.41 -19.31
C LEU A 305 -2.25 -26.86 -19.61
N PRO A 306 -1.23 -26.02 -19.36
CA PRO A 306 0.16 -26.33 -19.67
C PRO A 306 0.79 -27.26 -18.61
N HIS A 307 0.24 -28.47 -18.46
CA HIS A 307 0.68 -29.45 -17.45
C HIS A 307 2.18 -29.80 -17.57
N HIS A 308 2.68 -29.93 -18.79
CA HIS A 308 4.12 -30.12 -19.06
C HIS A 308 4.96 -28.99 -18.44
N ASP A 309 4.54 -27.74 -18.65
CA ASP A 309 5.31 -26.57 -18.21
C ASP A 309 5.12 -26.32 -16.71
N GLN A 310 3.94 -26.61 -16.16
CA GLN A 310 3.68 -26.68 -14.72
C GLN A 310 4.62 -27.69 -14.03
N GLN A 311 4.86 -28.86 -14.63
CA GLN A 311 5.75 -29.90 -14.11
C GLN A 311 7.23 -29.68 -14.45
N SER A 312 7.55 -28.73 -15.35
CA SER A 312 8.92 -28.47 -15.80
C SER A 312 9.87 -28.12 -14.66
N LEU A 313 11.16 -28.47 -14.84
CA LEU A 313 12.24 -28.09 -13.93
C LEU A 313 12.28 -26.57 -13.71
N GLN A 314 12.01 -25.77 -14.75
CA GLN A 314 11.92 -24.31 -14.65
C GLN A 314 10.86 -23.88 -13.63
N MET A 315 9.65 -24.44 -13.68
CA MET A 315 8.59 -24.08 -12.72
C MET A 315 8.84 -24.64 -11.32
N CYS A 316 9.49 -25.80 -11.18
CA CYS A 316 9.97 -26.30 -9.89
C CYS A 316 10.99 -25.32 -9.26
N CYS A 317 11.96 -24.84 -10.05
CA CYS A 317 12.90 -23.80 -9.60
C CYS A 317 12.20 -22.49 -9.27
N VAL A 318 11.23 -22.03 -10.07
CA VAL A 318 10.44 -20.80 -9.80
C VAL A 318 9.70 -20.90 -8.47
N ARG A 319 8.95 -21.99 -8.24
CA ARG A 319 8.24 -22.22 -6.97
C ARG A 319 9.21 -22.25 -5.79
N ARG A 320 10.33 -22.97 -5.91
CA ARG A 320 11.31 -23.06 -4.81
C ARG A 320 12.03 -21.75 -4.53
N LEU A 321 12.35 -20.95 -5.54
CA LEU A 321 12.94 -19.61 -5.36
C LEU A 321 11.95 -18.64 -4.69
N ARG A 322 10.65 -18.71 -5.00
CA ARG A 322 9.60 -17.92 -4.32
C ARG A 322 9.45 -18.26 -2.83
N GLN A 323 9.73 -19.50 -2.43
CA GLN A 323 9.76 -19.92 -1.03
C GLN A 323 11.03 -19.47 -0.29
N LEU A 324 12.18 -19.49 -0.97
CA LEU A 324 13.48 -19.15 -0.38
C LEU A 324 13.71 -17.64 -0.27
N LEU A 325 13.06 -16.84 -1.13
CA LEU A 325 13.15 -15.38 -1.08
C LEU A 325 12.19 -14.79 -0.03
N PRO A 326 12.58 -13.70 0.66
CA PRO A 326 11.65 -12.95 1.49
C PRO A 326 10.59 -12.27 0.61
N GLY A 327 9.34 -12.24 1.10
CA GLY A 327 8.25 -11.49 0.47
C GLY A 327 8.49 -9.99 0.57
N THR A 328 9.09 -9.54 1.68
CA THR A 328 9.71 -8.21 1.86
C THR A 328 10.55 -7.83 0.63
N GLY A 329 10.02 -6.92 -0.19
CA GLY A 329 10.68 -6.47 -1.42
C GLY A 329 10.99 -7.59 -2.43
N PHE A 330 10.19 -8.66 -2.50
CA PHE A 330 10.41 -9.80 -3.41
C PHE A 330 10.68 -9.34 -4.86
N PHE A 331 9.87 -8.40 -5.37
CA PHE A 331 10.07 -7.77 -6.68
C PHE A 331 11.49 -7.18 -6.83
N ARG A 332 11.91 -6.34 -5.88
CA ARG A 332 13.24 -5.69 -5.89
C ARG A 332 14.37 -6.72 -5.87
N HIS A 333 14.24 -7.79 -5.07
CA HIS A 333 15.21 -8.88 -5.05
C HIS A 333 15.34 -9.56 -6.42
N VAL A 334 14.23 -9.94 -7.06
CA VAL A 334 14.25 -10.60 -8.38
C VAL A 334 14.74 -9.65 -9.48
N TRP A 335 14.36 -8.38 -9.43
CA TRP A 335 14.78 -7.36 -10.40
C TRP A 335 16.30 -7.16 -10.41
N LEU A 336 16.92 -7.12 -9.23
CA LEU A 336 18.36 -6.94 -9.04
C LEU A 336 19.20 -8.21 -9.31
N MET A 337 18.59 -9.37 -9.61
CA MET A 337 19.34 -10.57 -9.99
C MET A 337 19.95 -10.46 -11.39
N THR A 338 21.15 -9.89 -11.48
CA THR A 338 21.92 -9.69 -12.73
C THR A 338 22.21 -10.97 -13.51
N LYS A 339 22.21 -12.14 -12.84
CA LYS A 339 22.42 -13.46 -13.47
C LYS A 339 21.15 -14.08 -14.08
N LEU A 340 19.98 -13.48 -13.91
CA LEU A 340 18.72 -13.93 -14.53
C LEU A 340 18.39 -13.09 -15.75
N SER A 341 18.00 -13.74 -16.85
CA SER A 341 17.44 -13.05 -18.01
C SER A 341 16.05 -12.47 -17.71
N GLU A 342 15.64 -11.42 -18.41
CA GLU A 342 14.33 -10.78 -18.19
C GLU A 342 13.14 -11.74 -18.37
N SER A 343 13.28 -12.76 -19.23
CA SER A 343 12.26 -13.83 -19.35
C SER A 343 12.20 -14.71 -18.10
N ALA A 344 13.35 -15.05 -17.51
CA ALA A 344 13.43 -15.80 -16.27
C ALA A 344 12.90 -14.98 -15.07
N LYS A 345 13.30 -13.70 -14.95
CA LYS A 345 12.75 -12.77 -13.95
C LYS A 345 11.22 -12.66 -14.08
N ARG A 346 10.70 -12.42 -15.29
CA ARG A 346 9.25 -12.34 -15.56
C ARG A 346 8.52 -13.61 -15.14
N THR A 347 9.06 -14.79 -15.47
CA THR A 347 8.46 -16.08 -15.08
C THR A 347 8.49 -16.26 -13.56
N LEU A 348 9.59 -15.89 -12.90
CA LEU A 348 9.73 -15.96 -11.44
C LEU A 348 8.76 -15.03 -10.69
N MET A 349 8.50 -13.83 -11.24
CA MET A 349 7.55 -12.88 -10.67
C MET A 349 6.09 -13.24 -10.95
N THR A 350 5.75 -13.68 -12.17
CA THR A 350 4.35 -13.82 -12.62
C THR A 350 3.82 -15.26 -12.71
N GLY A 351 4.68 -16.28 -12.67
CA GLY A 351 4.30 -17.67 -12.96
C GLY A 351 3.97 -17.95 -14.44
N LEU A 352 4.03 -16.95 -15.31
CA LEU A 352 3.69 -17.07 -16.73
C LEU A 352 4.93 -17.30 -17.59
N ILE A 353 4.98 -18.46 -18.25
CA ILE A 353 6.00 -18.79 -19.25
C ILE A 353 5.63 -18.12 -20.58
N LYS A 354 6.59 -17.38 -21.16
CA LYS A 354 6.55 -16.98 -22.56
C LYS A 354 7.22 -18.07 -23.40
N HIS A 355 6.42 -18.91 -24.05
CA HIS A 355 6.91 -19.64 -25.21
C HIS A 355 7.29 -18.63 -26.30
N LYS A 356 8.47 -18.76 -26.91
CA LYS A 356 8.68 -18.14 -28.23
C LYS A 356 7.66 -18.79 -29.15
N LYS A 357 6.91 -17.99 -29.92
CA LYS A 357 6.20 -18.55 -31.08
C LYS A 357 7.26 -19.16 -31.99
N LEU A 358 7.12 -20.45 -32.29
CA LEU A 358 7.79 -21.06 -33.41
C LEU A 358 7.12 -20.50 -34.67
N GLU A 359 7.73 -19.48 -35.25
CA GLU A 359 7.39 -19.07 -36.60
C GLU A 359 7.84 -20.21 -37.52
N LEU A 360 6.86 -20.93 -38.07
CA LEU A 360 7.05 -22.02 -39.02
C LEU A 360 7.41 -21.44 -40.40
N GLY A 361 8.56 -20.76 -40.44
CA GLY A 361 9.14 -20.21 -41.66
C GLY A 361 9.64 -21.33 -42.57
N ALA A 362 9.18 -21.28 -43.82
CA ALA A 362 9.74 -21.94 -45.01
C ALA A 362 10.32 -23.36 -44.85
N THR A 363 9.53 -24.34 -45.31
CA THR A 363 9.97 -25.55 -46.05
C THR A 363 11.46 -25.95 -45.99
N GLN A 364 11.73 -27.16 -45.47
CA GLN A 364 13.02 -27.83 -45.61
C GLN A 364 13.41 -27.98 -47.10
N THR A 365 14.56 -27.42 -47.49
CA THR A 365 15.22 -27.78 -48.77
C THR A 365 16.74 -27.81 -48.65
N VAL A 366 17.29 -29.02 -48.79
CA VAL A 366 18.64 -29.33 -49.32
C VAL A 366 19.84 -28.69 -48.60
N TRP A 367 20.32 -29.33 -47.53
CA TRP A 367 21.76 -29.33 -47.22
C TRP A 367 22.46 -30.39 -48.09
N LYS A 368 23.20 -29.94 -49.13
CA LYS A 368 24.11 -30.82 -49.88
C LYS A 368 25.35 -31.12 -49.05
N LEU A 369 25.65 -32.40 -48.83
CA LEU A 369 26.98 -32.82 -48.36
C LEU A 369 28.05 -32.43 -49.39
N LYS A 370 29.17 -31.90 -48.89
CA LYS A 370 30.50 -32.22 -49.42
C LYS A 370 31.43 -32.51 -48.26
N SER A 371 32.24 -33.55 -48.41
CA SER A 371 33.21 -34.01 -47.42
C SER A 371 34.46 -33.14 -47.41
N THR A 372 35.16 -33.16 -46.27
CA THR A 372 36.52 -32.65 -46.13
C THR A 372 37.53 -33.65 -46.68
N GLU A 373 38.39 -33.20 -47.60
CA GLU A 373 39.76 -33.72 -47.75
C GLU A 373 40.63 -32.61 -48.35
N GLY A 374 41.89 -32.49 -47.91
CA GLY A 374 42.67 -31.25 -48.06
C GLY A 374 44.03 -31.42 -48.74
N ILE A 375 44.46 -30.38 -49.46
CA ILE A 375 45.78 -30.28 -50.10
C ILE A 375 46.52 -29.03 -49.62
N LYS A 376 47.84 -29.15 -49.46
CA LYS A 376 48.76 -28.14 -48.90
C LYS A 376 49.19 -27.12 -49.96
N GLY A 377 49.33 -25.85 -49.59
CA GLY A 377 49.92 -24.79 -50.45
C GLY A 377 50.56 -23.66 -49.62
N LYS A 378 51.63 -23.03 -50.12
CA LYS A 378 52.37 -21.93 -49.48
C LYS A 378 52.38 -20.67 -50.35
N LYS A 379 52.62 -19.51 -49.70
CA LYS A 379 52.96 -18.15 -50.20
C LYS A 379 51.77 -17.19 -50.41
N LYS A 380 51.94 -15.86 -50.41
CA LYS A 380 52.90 -14.93 -49.71
C LYS A 380 52.53 -13.48 -50.12
N ARG A 381 52.12 -12.62 -49.18
CA ARG A 381 51.83 -11.17 -49.39
C ARG A 381 50.66 -10.91 -50.39
N GLU A 382 50.13 -9.69 -50.57
CA GLU A 382 50.59 -8.33 -50.20
C GLU A 382 49.47 -7.44 -49.60
N LYS A 383 49.60 -6.09 -49.65
CA LYS A 383 48.75 -5.06 -49.00
C LYS A 383 47.85 -4.31 -50.03
N ILE A 384 47.06 -3.34 -49.53
CA ILE A 384 46.26 -2.26 -50.19
C ILE A 384 44.75 -2.61 -50.21
N ASN A 385 43.81 -1.91 -49.54
CA ASN A 385 43.45 -0.48 -49.39
C ASN A 385 42.66 0.09 -50.61
N ASP A 386 41.48 0.71 -50.47
CA ASP A 386 40.48 0.65 -49.37
C ASP A 386 39.09 0.20 -49.91
N GLU A 387 37.97 0.95 -50.09
CA GLU A 387 37.56 2.34 -49.77
C GLU A 387 36.01 2.44 -49.96
N GLU A 388 35.25 3.03 -49.01
CA GLU A 388 33.77 3.32 -49.01
C GLU A 388 32.79 2.10 -49.15
N GLU A 389 31.49 2.14 -48.78
CA GLU A 389 30.54 3.22 -48.41
C GLU A 389 29.92 3.06 -46.99
N GLU A 390 29.30 4.11 -46.47
CA GLU A 390 28.52 4.16 -45.21
C GLU A 390 27.00 4.11 -45.48
N GLU A 391 26.19 3.55 -44.57
CA GLU A 391 24.80 4.03 -44.37
C GLU A 391 24.30 3.67 -42.95
N GLU A 392 24.06 4.69 -42.12
CA GLU A 392 23.33 4.61 -40.83
C GLU A 392 21.85 5.08 -41.02
N ASN A 393 21.15 5.37 -39.90
CA ASN A 393 19.74 5.79 -39.77
C ASN A 393 18.72 4.63 -39.89
N GLU A 394 17.77 4.41 -38.97
CA GLU A 394 17.15 5.27 -37.94
C GLU A 394 16.45 6.55 -38.44
N GLU A 395 15.23 6.39 -38.95
CA GLU A 395 14.09 7.30 -38.75
C GLU A 395 12.84 6.40 -38.53
N GLU A 396 12.02 6.54 -37.49
CA GLU A 396 11.20 7.68 -37.01
C GLU A 396 9.87 7.87 -37.78
N TRP A 397 8.95 8.58 -37.12
CA TRP A 397 7.53 8.70 -37.47
C TRP A 397 7.29 9.62 -38.67
N ILE A 398 6.17 9.43 -39.37
CA ILE A 398 5.38 10.55 -39.88
C ILE A 398 3.88 10.21 -39.91
N GLU A 399 3.08 11.12 -39.34
CA GLU A 399 1.62 11.20 -39.50
C GLU A 399 1.33 12.28 -40.55
N SER A 400 0.41 12.03 -41.50
CA SER A 400 0.05 13.06 -42.49
C SER A 400 -1.45 13.06 -42.83
N ARG A 401 -2.10 14.18 -42.50
CA ARG A 401 -3.50 14.49 -42.86
C ARG A 401 -3.64 14.81 -44.35
N LYS A 402 -4.87 14.69 -44.86
CA LYS A 402 -5.40 15.54 -45.95
C LYS A 402 -6.84 15.98 -45.67
N GLU A 403 -7.06 17.27 -45.88
CA GLU A 403 -8.32 18.02 -46.02
C GLU A 403 -8.23 18.74 -47.41
N PRO A 404 -9.22 19.52 -47.92
CA PRO A 404 -10.41 20.15 -47.29
C PRO A 404 -11.71 19.87 -48.10
N THR A 405 -12.85 20.60 -48.07
CA THR A 405 -13.32 21.84 -47.39
C THR A 405 -14.87 21.81 -47.28
N GLU A 406 -15.45 22.56 -46.31
CA GLU A 406 -16.79 23.23 -46.35
C GLU A 406 -18.09 22.39 -46.61
N GLU A 407 -19.31 22.77 -46.22
CA GLU A 407 -19.88 24.03 -45.69
C GLU A 407 -20.76 23.85 -44.42
N ILE A 408 -20.82 24.92 -43.60
CA ILE A 408 -21.98 25.47 -42.83
C ILE A 408 -22.88 24.53 -41.99
N ALA A 409 -22.84 24.70 -40.65
CA ALA A 409 -24.01 25.04 -39.83
C ALA A 409 -23.64 25.53 -38.40
N SER A 410 -24.43 26.44 -37.84
CA SER A 410 -24.35 27.01 -36.48
C SER A 410 -24.58 25.96 -35.37
N THR A 411 -24.19 26.16 -34.11
CA THR A 411 -24.50 27.35 -33.27
C THR A 411 -23.55 27.50 -32.06
N GLU A 412 -23.34 28.74 -31.64
CA GLU A 412 -22.53 29.13 -30.47
C GLU A 412 -23.34 29.12 -29.16
N THR A 413 -22.66 29.02 -28.00
CA THR A 413 -22.88 29.96 -26.89
C THR A 413 -21.73 29.95 -25.87
N SER A 414 -21.27 31.14 -25.51
CA SER A 414 -20.53 31.44 -24.27
C SER A 414 -21.57 31.86 -23.18
N THR A 415 -21.28 32.29 -21.93
CA THR A 415 -20.27 33.24 -21.45
C THR A 415 -20.11 33.23 -19.91
N THR A 416 -19.00 33.80 -19.44
CA THR A 416 -18.69 34.52 -18.16
C THR A 416 -19.77 34.83 -17.10
N ARG A 417 -19.48 35.27 -15.84
CA ARG A 417 -18.32 35.34 -14.88
C ARG A 417 -18.70 36.37 -13.77
N ASN A 418 -18.11 36.32 -12.56
CA ASN A 418 -18.16 37.34 -11.48
C ASN A 418 -19.55 37.56 -10.79
N ALA A 419 -19.72 38.26 -9.65
CA ALA A 419 -18.93 38.46 -8.41
C ALA A 419 -19.78 39.24 -7.36
N TYR A 420 -19.28 39.40 -6.11
CA TYR A 420 -19.90 40.10 -4.95
C TYR A 420 -21.19 39.45 -4.38
N GLY A 421 -21.57 39.63 -3.10
CA GLY A 421 -20.87 40.25 -1.96
C GLY A 421 -21.71 41.29 -1.21
N GLY A 422 -22.11 41.01 0.04
CA GLY A 422 -22.80 41.96 0.92
C GLY A 422 -23.37 41.32 2.20
N GLU A 423 -23.25 42.02 3.33
CA GLU A 423 -23.76 41.64 4.66
C GLU A 423 -24.96 42.54 5.04
N ARG A 424 -25.93 42.05 5.85
CA ARG A 424 -26.25 42.59 7.20
C ARG A 424 -27.56 42.08 7.83
N GLU A 425 -27.43 41.68 9.10
CA GLU A 425 -28.24 42.02 10.29
C GLU A 425 -29.76 42.31 10.17
N GLY A 426 -30.58 41.51 10.87
CA GLY A 426 -31.18 41.99 12.14
C GLY A 426 -32.72 41.98 12.34
N ASN A 427 -33.18 41.15 13.30
CA ASN A 427 -34.32 41.38 14.25
C ASN A 427 -35.77 41.52 13.67
N LYS A 428 -36.87 41.30 14.42
CA LYS A 428 -37.14 40.89 15.83
C LYS A 428 -38.60 40.40 15.99
N GLU A 429 -38.90 39.64 17.06
CA GLU A 429 -40.22 39.54 17.77
C GLU A 429 -41.47 39.08 16.98
N ALA A 430 -42.54 38.49 17.55
CA ALA A 430 -42.85 37.89 18.88
C ALA A 430 -43.77 36.63 18.63
N GLU A 431 -44.51 35.97 19.53
CA GLU A 431 -44.97 36.23 20.90
C GLU A 431 -45.36 34.92 21.64
N GLU A 432 -46.05 35.03 22.78
CA GLU A 432 -46.42 34.02 23.81
C GLU A 432 -47.51 33.01 23.33
N SER A 433 -48.03 32.01 24.08
CA SER A 433 -48.10 31.66 25.53
C SER A 433 -48.37 30.13 25.68
N GLY A 434 -48.41 29.45 26.83
CA GLY A 434 -48.16 29.80 28.24
C GLY A 434 -48.76 28.77 29.24
N THR A 435 -48.21 28.72 30.46
CA THR A 435 -48.82 28.35 31.77
C THR A 435 -49.47 26.97 32.05
N GLY A 436 -49.19 26.43 33.25
CA GLY A 436 -49.90 25.32 33.90
C GLY A 436 -49.13 24.72 35.10
N GLU A 437 -49.58 24.94 36.34
CA GLU A 437 -48.88 24.61 37.61
C GLU A 437 -49.70 23.67 38.51
N SER A 438 -49.01 22.82 39.31
CA SER A 438 -49.35 22.23 40.63
C SER A 438 -48.40 21.03 40.88
N GLU A 439 -47.71 20.82 42.01
CA GLU A 439 -48.19 20.64 43.41
C GLU A 439 -49.05 19.36 43.55
N GLU A 440 -48.91 18.50 44.57
CA GLU A 440 -48.26 18.66 45.91
C GLU A 440 -47.80 17.31 46.55
N GLU A 441 -46.98 17.43 47.60
CA GLU A 441 -46.70 16.56 48.79
C GLU A 441 -46.69 14.99 48.85
N ASP A 442 -45.66 14.50 49.58
CA ASP A 442 -45.58 13.44 50.61
C ASP A 442 -46.18 12.02 50.49
N GLY A 443 -45.39 11.04 50.96
CA GLY A 443 -45.82 9.67 51.26
C GLY A 443 -44.65 8.68 51.45
N GLY A 444 -44.22 8.45 52.70
CA GLY A 444 -43.13 7.51 53.01
C GLY A 444 -43.57 6.05 53.13
N GLY A 445 -42.64 5.11 52.92
CA GLY A 445 -42.87 3.67 53.11
C GLY A 445 -41.57 2.89 53.28
N SER A 446 -41.44 2.17 54.38
CA SER A 446 -40.35 1.22 54.66
C SER A 446 -40.74 -0.20 54.25
N GLY A 447 -39.82 -0.94 53.63
CA GLY A 447 -39.96 -2.37 53.38
C GLY A 447 -38.61 -2.96 52.97
N ASP A 448 -38.08 -3.83 53.81
CA ASP A 448 -37.02 -4.77 53.44
C ASP A 448 -37.62 -5.92 52.62
N ASP A 449 -36.83 -6.56 51.76
CA ASP A 449 -36.83 -8.02 51.55
C ASP A 449 -35.72 -8.41 50.54
N ASP A 450 -35.06 -9.52 50.85
CA ASP A 450 -33.79 -10.05 50.35
C ASP A 450 -33.74 -10.61 48.91
N GLU A 451 -32.50 -10.95 48.48
CA GLU A 451 -32.12 -11.95 47.44
C GLU A 451 -32.57 -11.66 45.97
N ASP A 452 -31.81 -11.98 44.91
CA ASP A 452 -30.62 -12.83 44.73
C ASP A 452 -29.43 -12.07 44.08
N SER A 453 -28.21 -12.60 44.25
CA SER A 453 -27.03 -12.21 43.46
C SER A 453 -26.28 -13.42 42.88
N GLU A 454 -26.52 -13.73 41.60
CA GLU A 454 -25.83 -14.83 40.92
C GLU A 454 -24.36 -14.47 40.58
N GLU A 455 -23.42 -15.30 41.04
CA GLU A 455 -22.02 -15.29 40.56
C GLU A 455 -21.90 -15.96 39.18
N GLU A 456 -21.59 -15.22 38.11
CA GLU A 456 -20.99 -15.83 36.91
C GLU A 456 -19.49 -15.56 36.82
N LYS A 457 -18.70 -16.61 37.10
CA LYS A 457 -17.26 -16.65 36.90
C LYS A 457 -16.95 -16.86 35.41
N TYR A 458 -16.34 -15.87 34.77
CA TYR A 458 -15.74 -16.08 33.44
C TYR A 458 -14.36 -16.74 33.57
N GLU A 459 -14.28 -18.01 33.16
CA GLU A 459 -13.02 -18.76 33.08
C GLU A 459 -12.08 -18.17 32.01
N GLU A 460 -10.79 -18.05 32.34
CA GLU A 460 -9.74 -17.93 31.32
C GLU A 460 -9.65 -19.23 30.52
N LYS A 461 -9.60 -19.13 29.18
CA LYS A 461 -9.20 -20.24 28.32
C LYS A 461 -8.04 -19.84 27.43
N GLU A 462 -6.85 -20.26 27.86
CA GLU A 462 -5.66 -20.31 27.03
C GLU A 462 -5.96 -21.05 25.71
N TRP A 463 -5.47 -20.53 24.60
CA TRP A 463 -5.34 -21.28 23.36
C TRP A 463 -3.86 -21.45 23.07
N GLN A 464 -3.37 -22.68 23.26
CA GLN A 464 -2.04 -23.14 22.84
C GLN A 464 -2.18 -24.20 21.74
N ALA A 465 -1.12 -24.35 20.93
CA ALA A 465 -1.01 -25.16 19.70
C ALA A 465 -1.68 -24.57 18.44
#